data_AF-A0A2T9X237-F1
#
_entry.id   AF-A0A2T9X237-F1
#
_cell.length_a   1.000
_cell.length_b   1.000
_cell.length_c   1.000
_cell.angle_alpha   90.00
_cell.angle_beta   90.00
_cell.angle_gamma   90.00
#
_symmetry.space_group_name_H-M   'P 1'
#
loop_
_entity.id
_entity.type
_entity.pdbx_description
1 polymer ?
#
loop_
_entity_poly.entity_id
_entity_poly.type
_entity_poly.pdbx_seq_one_letter_code
_entity_poly.pdbx_strand_id
1 'polypeptide(L)'
;MEDLRLLKKAKISVMQGRIVKIRSKQGFLFTYVFLGKDGSKHKDHIVNENYCDCEFFIFNKIYKDKAFCYHILALKIALHREKIITIDVEFNDFLDIIREIRHDGKSLKLRKLIYTT
;
A
#
# COMPACT_ATOMS: atom_id res chain seq x y z
N MET A 1 22.18 -9.38 4.43
CA MET A 1 22.36 -7.91 4.31
C MET A 1 21.15 -7.23 3.65
N GLU A 2 20.61 -7.79 2.56
CA GLU A 2 19.43 -7.24 1.84
C GLU A 2 18.15 -7.22 2.69
N ASP A 3 17.85 -8.29 3.42
CA ASP A 3 16.62 -8.38 4.22
C ASP A 3 16.59 -7.35 5.36
N LEU A 4 17.75 -7.09 5.97
CA LEU A 4 17.90 -6.03 6.98
C LEU A 4 17.60 -4.64 6.40
N ARG A 5 18.01 -4.39 5.15
CA ARG A 5 17.72 -3.15 4.43
C ARG A 5 16.23 -3.02 4.12
N LEU A 6 15.58 -4.10 3.67
CA LEU A 6 14.13 -4.13 3.41
C LEU A 6 13.34 -3.89 4.70
N LEU A 7 13.74 -4.52 5.81
CA LEU A 7 13.12 -4.32 7.11
C LEU A 7 13.27 -2.87 7.61
N LYS A 8 14.46 -2.26 7.45
CA LYS A 8 14.67 -0.85 7.81
C LYS A 8 13.77 0.08 6.98
N LYS A 9 13.67 -0.14 5.67
CA LYS A 9 12.75 0.61 4.79
C LYS A 9 11.29 0.44 5.23
N ALA A 10 10.87 -0.79 5.55
CA ALA A 10 9.52 -1.06 6.02
C ALA A 10 9.19 -0.28 7.30
N LYS A 11 10.06 -0.35 8.32
CA LYS A 11 9.89 0.39 9.58
C LYS A 11 9.76 1.91 9.37
N ILE A 12 10.64 2.50 8.55
CA ILE A 12 10.57 3.93 8.20
C ILE A 12 9.23 4.27 7.53
N SER A 13 8.75 3.39 6.65
CA SER A 13 7.49 3.61 5.92
C SER A 13 6.27 3.61 6.85
N VAL A 14 6.24 2.72 7.84
CA VAL A 14 5.19 2.68 8.85
C VAL A 14 5.26 3.92 9.76
N MET A 15 6.46 4.35 10.16
CA MET A 15 6.62 5.58 10.94
C MET A 15 6.13 6.82 10.18
N GLN A 16 6.19 6.81 8.85
CA GLN A 16 5.70 7.86 7.97
C GLN A 16 4.20 7.73 7.63
N GLY A 17 3.46 6.80 8.24
CA GLY A 17 2.03 6.63 7.98
C GLY A 17 1.68 6.16 6.56
N ARG A 18 2.60 5.46 5.88
CA ARG A 18 2.42 5.10 4.46
C ARG A 18 1.58 3.84 4.20
N ILE A 19 0.82 3.37 5.19
CA ILE A 19 -0.09 2.22 5.06
C ILE A 19 -1.50 2.71 5.33
N VAL A 20 -2.35 2.61 4.30
CA VAL A 20 -3.75 3.01 4.37
C VAL A 20 -4.63 1.81 4.03
N LYS A 21 -5.71 1.62 4.78
CA LYS A 21 -6.80 0.73 4.44
C LYS A 21 -7.91 1.55 3.81
N ILE A 22 -8.32 1.17 2.60
CA ILE A 22 -9.48 1.76 1.95
C ILE A 22 -10.59 0.72 2.01
N ARG A 23 -11.76 1.11 2.50
CA ARG A 23 -12.92 0.23 2.64
C ARG A 23 -14.13 0.87 1.97
N SER A 24 -14.89 0.07 1.23
CA SER A 24 -16.18 0.50 0.69
C SER A 24 -17.23 0.52 1.79
N LYS A 25 -18.00 1.60 1.91
CA LYS A 25 -19.11 1.70 2.88
C LYS A 25 -20.24 0.70 2.64
N GLN A 26 -20.44 0.31 1.38
CA GLN A 26 -21.60 -0.47 0.93
C GLN A 26 -21.34 -1.98 0.94
N GLY A 27 -20.17 -2.45 1.42
CA GLY A 27 -19.84 -3.87 1.42
C GLY A 27 -18.60 -4.25 2.22
N PHE A 28 -18.22 -5.52 2.13
CA PHE A 28 -17.04 -6.11 2.79
C PHE A 28 -15.72 -5.88 2.04
N LEU A 29 -15.77 -5.15 0.92
CA LEU A 29 -14.59 -4.90 0.09
C LEU A 29 -13.66 -3.88 0.76
N PHE A 30 -12.42 -4.28 0.92
CA PHE A 30 -11.33 -3.40 1.32
C PHE A 30 -10.04 -3.80 0.62
N THR A 31 -9.10 -2.87 0.59
CA THR A 31 -7.73 -3.14 0.18
C THR A 31 -6.77 -2.31 1.03
N TYR A 32 -5.53 -2.77 1.15
CA TYR A 32 -4.46 -1.94 1.69
C TYR A 32 -3.68 -1.31 0.55
N VAL A 33 -3.35 -0.04 0.74
CA VAL A 33 -2.52 0.75 -0.16
C VAL A 33 -1.27 1.15 0.59
N PHE A 34 -0.13 0.84 0.01
CA PHE A 34 1.14 1.41 0.39
C PHE A 34 1.34 2.71 -0.38
N LEU A 35 1.48 3.82 0.33
CA LEU A 35 1.63 5.15 -0.25
C LEU A 35 3.07 5.38 -0.74
N GLY A 36 3.21 5.70 -2.02
CA GLY A 36 4.40 6.31 -2.58
C GLY A 36 4.68 7.66 -1.91
N LYS A 37 5.94 8.12 -1.95
CA LYS A 37 6.26 9.45 -1.39
C LYS A 37 5.71 10.54 -2.31
N ASP A 38 5.16 11.60 -1.73
CA ASP A 38 4.72 12.78 -2.48
C ASP A 38 5.90 13.45 -3.17
N GLY A 39 5.66 14.04 -4.34
CA GLY A 39 6.71 14.61 -5.21
C GLY A 39 7.73 13.61 -5.76
N SER A 40 7.66 12.32 -5.40
CA SER A 40 8.55 11.28 -5.92
C SER A 40 7.94 10.51 -7.10
N LYS A 41 8.80 9.87 -7.90
CA LYS A 41 8.41 8.92 -8.94
C LYS A 41 7.90 7.58 -8.38
N HIS A 42 7.94 7.37 -7.05
CA HIS A 42 7.47 6.13 -6.45
C HIS A 42 5.94 6.06 -6.50
N LYS A 43 5.44 4.97 -7.06
CA LYS A 43 4.02 4.67 -7.16
C LYS A 43 3.44 4.25 -5.82
N ASP A 44 2.14 4.42 -5.66
CA ASP A 44 1.32 3.73 -4.70
C ASP A 44 1.23 2.25 -5.12
N HIS A 45 1.04 1.37 -4.14
CA HIS A 45 1.01 -0.07 -4.37
C HIS A 45 -0.16 -0.73 -3.66
N ILE A 46 -0.95 -1.51 -4.39
CA ILE A 46 -1.95 -2.39 -3.80
C ILE A 46 -1.22 -3.55 -3.12
N VAL A 47 -1.54 -3.78 -1.85
CA VAL A 47 -0.83 -4.75 -1.01
C VAL A 47 -1.78 -5.51 -0.09
N ASN A 48 -1.48 -6.78 0.16
CA ASN A 48 -2.01 -7.56 1.26
C ASN A 48 -0.85 -8.36 1.89
N GLU A 49 -1.13 -9.20 2.88
CA GLU A 49 -0.07 -9.91 3.64
C GLU A 49 0.77 -10.88 2.79
N ASN A 50 0.28 -11.28 1.61
CA ASN A 50 0.86 -12.30 0.74
C ASN A 50 1.07 -11.84 -0.71
N TYR A 51 0.75 -10.59 -1.04
CA TYR A 51 0.82 -10.04 -2.38
C TYR A 51 1.12 -8.54 -2.36
N CYS A 52 1.93 -8.09 -3.30
CA CYS A 52 2.09 -6.68 -3.63
C CYS A 52 2.25 -6.54 -5.15
N ASP A 53 1.66 -5.51 -5.73
CA ASP A 53 1.75 -5.23 -7.16
C ASP A 53 3.09 -4.61 -7.60
N CYS A 54 4.05 -4.41 -6.69
CA CYS A 54 5.33 -3.84 -7.07
C CYS A 54 6.18 -4.82 -7.90
N GLU A 55 6.92 -4.28 -8.88
CA GLU A 55 7.76 -5.06 -9.79
C GLU A 55 8.75 -5.96 -9.04
N PHE A 56 9.32 -5.48 -7.94
CA PHE A 56 10.23 -6.27 -7.11
C PHE A 56 9.54 -7.52 -6.55
N PHE A 57 8.30 -7.41 -6.07
CA PHE A 57 7.58 -8.58 -5.56
C PHE A 57 7.24 -9.54 -6.70
N ILE A 58 6.70 -9.04 -7.81
CA ILE A 58 6.30 -9.85 -8.96
C ILE A 58 7.49 -10.64 -9.49
N PHE A 59 8.62 -9.97 -9.72
CA PHE A 59 9.85 -10.61 -10.21
C PHE A 59 10.37 -11.66 -9.23
N ASN A 60 10.50 -11.33 -7.93
CA ASN A 60 11.02 -12.28 -6.95
C ASN A 60 10.09 -13.47 -6.70
N LYS A 61 8.77 -13.28 -6.79
CA LYS A 61 7.79 -14.36 -6.66
C LYS A 61 7.85 -15.32 -7.84
N ILE A 62 8.04 -14.82 -9.05
CA ILE A 62 8.10 -15.66 -10.26
C ILE A 62 9.45 -16.39 -10.37
N TYR A 63 10.57 -15.69 -10.10
CA TYR A 63 11.91 -16.19 -10.45
C TYR A 63 12.74 -16.71 -9.28
N LYS A 64 12.41 -16.37 -8.04
CA LYS A 64 13.29 -16.66 -6.87
C LYS A 64 12.60 -17.32 -5.69
N ASP A 65 11.31 -17.65 -5.82
CA ASP A 65 10.45 -18.15 -4.74
C ASP A 65 10.52 -17.30 -3.45
N LYS A 66 10.90 -16.02 -3.59
CA LYS A 66 11.06 -15.11 -2.46
C LYS A 66 9.77 -14.30 -2.33
N ALA A 67 8.96 -14.66 -1.34
CA ALA A 67 7.57 -14.22 -1.23
C ALA A 67 7.35 -12.90 -0.48
N PHE A 68 8.32 -11.98 -0.44
CA PHE A 68 8.12 -10.69 0.24
C PHE A 68 8.88 -9.51 -0.37
N CYS A 69 8.26 -8.33 -0.30
CA CYS A 69 8.89 -7.04 -0.54
C CYS A 69 8.74 -6.17 0.71
N TYR A 70 9.43 -5.02 0.73
CA TYR A 70 9.35 -4.14 1.90
C TYR A 70 7.95 -3.52 2.12
N HIS A 71 7.07 -3.49 1.10
CA HIS A 71 5.68 -3.05 1.26
C HIS A 71 4.85 -4.06 2.06
N ILE A 72 5.00 -5.36 1.79
CA ILE A 72 4.35 -6.43 2.57
C ILE A 72 4.87 -6.40 4.01
N LEU A 73 6.18 -6.27 4.20
CA LEU A 73 6.77 -6.13 5.53
C LEU A 73 6.20 -4.90 6.27
N ALA A 74 6.04 -3.77 5.57
CA ALA A 74 5.47 -2.56 6.16
C ALA A 74 4.00 -2.78 6.56
N LEU A 75 3.19 -3.42 5.72
CA LEU A 75 1.81 -3.77 6.05
C LEU A 75 1.74 -4.67 7.29
N LYS A 76 2.53 -5.75 7.35
CA LYS A 76 2.57 -6.66 8.51
C LYS A 76 2.96 -5.94 9.80
N ILE A 77 3.96 -5.06 9.73
CA ILE A 77 4.37 -4.23 10.88
C ILE A 77 3.25 -3.27 11.29
N ALA A 78 2.57 -2.64 10.33
CA ALA A 78 1.48 -1.71 10.59
C ALA A 78 0.27 -2.41 11.22
N LEU A 79 -0.11 -3.59 10.71
CA LEU A 79 -1.17 -4.43 11.28
C LEU A 79 -0.84 -4.84 12.71
N HIS A 80 0.36 -5.37 12.94
CA HIS A 80 0.80 -5.82 14.26
C HIS A 80 0.88 -4.68 15.30
N ARG A 81 1.08 -3.44 14.85
CA ARG A 81 1.17 -2.26 15.71
C ARG A 81 -0.10 -1.41 15.73
N GLU A 82 -1.16 -1.87 15.07
CA GLU A 82 -2.44 -1.13 14.90
C GLU A 82 -2.26 0.29 14.32
N LYS A 83 -1.23 0.49 13.48
CA LYS A 83 -0.90 1.78 12.85
C LYS A 83 -1.39 1.84 11.40
N ILE A 84 -2.70 1.77 11.21
CA ILE A 84 -3.31 1.84 9.88
C ILE A 84 -4.40 2.89 9.84
N ILE A 85 -4.25 3.85 8.93
CA ILE A 85 -5.29 4.83 8.63
C ILE A 85 -6.36 4.11 7.82
N THR A 86 -7.61 4.14 8.28
CA THR A 86 -8.75 3.56 7.55
C THR A 86 -9.59 4.67 6.96
N ILE A 87 -9.86 4.58 5.66
CA ILE A 87 -10.69 5.53 4.92
C ILE A 87 -11.89 4.79 4.35
N ASP A 88 -13.08 5.23 4.74
CA ASP A 88 -14.35 4.71 4.26
C ASP A 88 -14.87 5.55 3.09
N VAL A 89 -15.07 4.91 1.93
CA VAL A 89 -15.46 5.57 0.67
C VAL A 89 -16.69 4.91 0.05
N GLU A 90 -17.38 5.64 -0.83
CA GLU A 90 -18.42 5.03 -1.67
C GLU A 90 -17.82 4.01 -2.65
N PHE A 91 -18.61 3.05 -3.12
CA PHE A 91 -18.11 1.98 -3.99
C PHE A 91 -17.49 2.50 -5.30
N ASN A 92 -18.08 3.55 -5.90
CA ASN A 92 -17.53 4.15 -7.11
C ASN A 92 -16.16 4.81 -6.85
N ASP A 93 -16.00 5.51 -5.72
CA ASP A 93 -14.72 6.10 -5.33
C ASP A 93 -13.66 5.02 -5.03
N PHE A 94 -14.05 3.91 -4.42
CA PHE A 94 -13.17 2.75 -4.22
C PHE A 94 -12.61 2.24 -5.56
N LEU A 95 -13.47 2.06 -6.56
CA LEU A 95 -13.05 1.61 -7.90
C LEU A 95 -12.15 2.64 -8.59
N ASP A 96 -12.49 3.92 -8.51
CA ASP A 96 -11.70 5.00 -9.12
C ASP A 96 -10.30 5.07 -8.52
N ILE A 97 -10.19 4.99 -7.19
CA ILE A 97 -8.88 4.99 -6.51
C ILE A 97 -8.01 3.82 -6.99
N ILE A 98 -8.58 2.62 -7.10
CA ILE A 98 -7.83 1.44 -7.59
C ILE A 98 -7.40 1.64 -9.05
N ARG A 99 -8.27 2.19 -9.89
CA ARG A 99 -7.96 2.48 -11.30
C ARG A 99 -6.83 3.49 -11.43
N GLU A 100 -6.90 4.61 -10.71
CA GLU A 100 -5.85 5.64 -10.70
C GLU A 100 -4.50 5.06 -10.24
N ILE A 101 -4.48 4.26 -9.16
CA ILE A 101 -3.25 3.60 -8.70
C ILE A 101 -2.66 2.69 -9.79
N ARG A 102 -3.49 1.91 -10.49
CA ARG A 102 -3.01 0.96 -11.51
C ARG A 102 -2.54 1.65 -12.79
N HIS A 103 -3.24 2.69 -13.25
CA HIS A 103 -2.94 3.37 -14.51
C HIS A 103 -1.91 4.48 -14.32
N ASP A 104 -2.14 5.38 -13.36
CA ASP A 104 -1.34 6.58 -13.16
C ASP A 104 -0.24 6.38 -12.11
N GLY A 105 -0.31 5.27 -11.37
CA GLY A 105 0.65 4.93 -10.32
C GLY A 105 0.36 5.63 -8.99
N LYS A 106 -0.57 6.59 -8.92
CA LYS A 106 -0.99 7.29 -7.69
C LYS A 106 -2.45 7.69 -7.82
N SER A 107 -3.15 7.76 -6.69
CA SER A 107 -4.52 8.29 -6.68
C SER A 107 -4.61 9.67 -6.07
N LEU A 108 -4.99 10.67 -6.89
CA LEU A 108 -5.25 12.04 -6.40
C LEU A 108 -6.49 12.06 -5.50
N LYS A 109 -7.50 11.25 -5.83
CA LYS A 109 -8.70 11.08 -5.01
C LYS A 109 -8.33 10.57 -3.61
N LEU A 110 -7.50 9.54 -3.52
CA LEU A 110 -7.00 9.02 -2.24
C LEU A 110 -6.21 10.05 -1.45
N ARG A 111 -5.32 10.81 -2.09
CA ARG A 111 -4.53 11.85 -1.42
C ARG A 111 -5.41 12.94 -0.83
N LYS A 112 -6.40 13.41 -1.59
CA LYS A 112 -7.36 14.40 -1.09
C LYS A 112 -8.07 13.89 0.16
N LEU A 113 -8.49 12.62 0.19
CA LEU A 113 -9.13 12.02 1.36
C LEU A 113 -8.18 11.95 2.57
N ILE A 114 -6.91 11.58 2.35
CA ILE A 114 -5.90 11.51 3.42
C ILE A 114 -5.64 12.89 4.05
N TYR A 115 -5.53 13.97 3.26
CA TYR A 115 -5.20 15.30 3.79
C TYR A 115 -6.41 16.08 4.34
N THR A 116 -7.62 15.57 4.12
CA THR A 116 -8.86 16.19 4.63
C THR A 116 -9.37 15.49 5.91
N THR A 117 -8.77 14.36 6.28
CA THR A 117 -9.07 13.59 7.51
C THR A 117 -8.07 13.98 8.60
#